data_AF-A0A6P6LGB0-F1
#
_entry.id   AF-A0A6P6LGB0-F1
#
_cell.length_a   1.000
_cell.length_b   1.000
_cell.length_c   1.000
_cell.angle_alpha   90.00
_cell.angle_beta   90.00
_cell.angle_gamma   90.00
#
_symmetry.space_group_name_H-M   'P 1'
#
loop_
_entity.id
_entity.type
_entity.pdbx_description
1 polymer ?
#
loop_
_entity_poly.entity_id
_entity_poly.type
_entity_poly.pdbx_seq_one_letter_code
_entity_poly.pdbx_strand_id
1 'polypeptide(L)'
;MSVRESPFPNFFLEGLHAVGWGLIFPCFWFLDRVLAVCISTSLERMLRREMECYLHPLQVVFGSVVFFILFVISTPFALLGFVLWAPLQAVRRPFAYHHQEQIIPMEDRNDRWEETGKVSFGFLTGNLCMLPDGVARFNNIGHTQNRAAYIGKSIVQGVTRPHICIFVDSPSSCSTITPSSSLIPQPPPSSYGSIDVSATNPLEHIHETDDLSKTNCVQNCKDPPRRLFRDADVPVEVSALFPSSVDVMCFQEVFDKRAAMKLTRALGPLYGHILYDVGVYACQPAGTCSSFKFFNSGLFLASRFPVIEAEYHCFPNGRGEDALAAKGLLTVKVDIGLRKGEKKMVGYINCTHLHAPEGDGAIRFEQLNMVTKWINEFQAVTRREDEMVMFDVLCGDFNFDNCSPGDGLEQSHRVFEDYTDPCRAGAGREKPWVIGTVLEQSRLYDENVRTPDSLQRTLETEDLRKDYICPPRTVEGVPLVCPEPDEPWTGRRIDYLLYRESSVSSHGKTELEELMYVTQLAGLTDHVPLAFRLGVSLDPPPADTRLNTL
;
A
#
# COMPACT_ATOMS: atom_id res chain seq x y z
N MET A 1 -11.39 -5.22 -19.22
CA MET A 1 -12.61 -4.47 -19.61
C MET A 1 -12.32 -2.98 -19.49
N SER A 2 -12.84 -2.16 -20.42
CA SER A 2 -12.73 -0.70 -20.33
C SER A 2 -13.26 -0.20 -18.99
N VAL A 3 -12.48 0.63 -18.30
CA VAL A 3 -12.81 1.10 -16.95
C VAL A 3 -14.02 2.05 -16.98
N ARG A 4 -14.90 1.94 -15.98
CA ARG A 4 -16.10 2.79 -15.83
C ARG A 4 -16.20 3.31 -14.41
N GLU A 5 -16.59 4.58 -14.27
CA GLU A 5 -16.60 5.28 -12.98
C GLU A 5 -17.60 4.68 -11.98
N SER A 6 -18.87 4.50 -12.39
CA SER A 6 -19.89 3.93 -11.49
C SER A 6 -19.73 2.41 -11.34
N PRO A 7 -19.93 1.84 -10.15
CA PRO A 7 -19.99 0.39 -9.96
C PRO A 7 -21.27 -0.24 -10.53
N PHE A 8 -22.28 0.56 -10.91
CA PHE A 8 -23.54 0.05 -11.45
C PHE A 8 -23.77 0.45 -12.91
N PRO A 9 -24.60 -0.31 -13.66
CA PRO A 9 -24.96 0.03 -15.04
C PRO A 9 -25.76 1.32 -15.20
N ASN A 10 -26.55 1.72 -14.21
CA ASN A 10 -27.39 2.90 -14.25
C ASN A 10 -27.65 3.47 -12.83
N PHE A 11 -28.08 4.73 -12.79
CA PHE A 11 -28.33 5.47 -11.55
C PHE A 11 -29.47 4.89 -10.70
N PHE A 12 -30.46 4.23 -11.32
CA PHE A 12 -31.56 3.61 -10.58
C PHE A 12 -31.07 2.45 -9.70
N LEU A 13 -30.24 1.55 -10.26
CA LEU A 13 -29.64 0.45 -9.50
C LEU A 13 -28.69 0.96 -8.43
N GLU A 14 -27.94 2.03 -8.72
CA GLU A 14 -27.09 2.70 -7.74
C GLU A 14 -27.90 3.30 -6.58
N GLY A 15 -29.01 3.97 -6.88
CA GLY A 15 -29.93 4.50 -5.88
C GLY A 15 -30.57 3.40 -5.03
N LEU A 16 -30.97 2.28 -5.66
CA LEU A 16 -31.54 1.14 -4.95
C LEU A 16 -30.51 0.47 -4.03
N HIS A 17 -29.27 0.36 -4.49
CA HIS A 17 -28.14 -0.09 -3.68
C HIS A 17 -27.90 0.84 -2.49
N ALA A 18 -27.95 2.16 -2.70
CA ALA A 18 -27.80 3.15 -1.64
C ALA A 18 -28.91 3.05 -0.59
N VAL A 19 -30.18 2.83 -1.00
CA VAL A 19 -31.30 2.59 -0.08
C VAL A 19 -31.09 1.29 0.70
N GLY A 20 -30.73 0.20 0.03
CA GLY A 20 -30.45 -1.08 0.68
C GLY A 20 -29.33 -0.95 1.71
N TRP A 21 -28.23 -0.28 1.36
CA TRP A 21 -27.14 -0.02 2.29
C TRP A 21 -27.53 0.95 3.42
N GLY A 22 -28.37 1.95 3.15
CA GLY A 22 -28.90 2.86 4.17
C GLY A 22 -29.73 2.14 5.25
N LEU A 23 -30.40 1.04 4.90
CA LEU A 23 -31.11 0.17 5.83
C LEU A 23 -30.18 -0.79 6.58
N ILE A 24 -29.14 -1.32 5.94
CA ILE A 24 -28.17 -2.25 6.55
C ILE A 24 -27.20 -1.52 7.49
N PHE A 25 -26.71 -0.35 7.07
CA PHE A 25 -25.58 0.33 7.67
C PHE A 25 -25.74 0.62 9.16
N PRO A 26 -26.90 1.09 9.68
CA PRO A 26 -27.06 1.30 11.11
C PRO A 26 -26.78 0.04 11.94
N CYS A 27 -27.35 -1.10 11.53
CA CYS A 27 -27.14 -2.39 12.21
C CYS A 27 -25.65 -2.80 12.20
N PHE A 28 -25.02 -2.73 11.02
CA PHE A 28 -23.59 -2.99 10.90
C PHE A 28 -22.75 -2.05 11.78
N TRP A 29 -23.05 -0.76 11.79
CA TRP A 29 -22.33 0.23 12.58
C TRP A 29 -22.49 0.03 14.08
N PHE A 30 -23.71 -0.27 14.56
CA PHE A 30 -23.92 -0.55 15.98
C PHE A 30 -23.17 -1.81 16.42
N LEU A 31 -23.15 -2.87 15.61
CA LEU A 31 -22.35 -4.07 15.90
C LEU A 31 -20.85 -3.74 15.98
N ASP A 32 -20.35 -2.98 15.01
CA ASP A 32 -18.97 -2.49 15.00
C ASP A 32 -18.64 -1.65 16.26
N ARG A 33 -19.56 -0.81 16.73
CA ARG A 33 -19.43 -0.05 17.98
C ARG A 33 -19.44 -0.93 19.23
N VAL A 34 -20.26 -1.98 19.28
CA VAL A 34 -20.25 -2.95 20.39
C VAL A 34 -18.86 -3.58 20.52
N LEU A 35 -18.30 -4.07 19.41
CA LEU A 35 -16.95 -4.63 19.38
C LEU A 35 -15.90 -3.59 19.78
N ALA A 36 -15.98 -2.37 19.23
CA ALA A 36 -15.03 -1.31 19.49
C ALA A 36 -14.99 -0.87 20.97
N VAL A 37 -16.15 -0.87 21.64
CA VAL A 37 -16.24 -0.53 23.07
C VAL A 37 -15.68 -1.67 23.95
N CYS A 38 -15.88 -2.93 23.55
CA CYS A 38 -15.43 -4.08 24.32
C CYS A 38 -13.92 -4.36 24.18
N ILE A 39 -13.30 -3.96 23.06
CA ILE A 39 -11.93 -4.31 22.72
C ILE A 39 -11.09 -3.03 22.65
N SER A 40 -10.16 -2.87 23.61
CA SER A 40 -9.23 -1.73 23.60
C SER A 40 -7.86 -2.11 23.05
N THR A 41 -7.28 -1.21 22.25
CA THR A 41 -5.90 -1.31 21.76
C THR A 41 -4.89 -1.06 22.90
N SER A 42 -3.62 -1.44 22.72
CA SER A 42 -2.56 -1.17 23.69
C SER A 42 -2.26 0.33 23.82
N LEU A 43 -2.42 1.12 22.74
CA LEU A 43 -2.38 2.59 22.81
C LEU A 43 -3.45 3.15 23.74
N GLU A 44 -4.70 2.73 23.57
CA GLU A 44 -5.80 3.18 24.45
C GLU A 44 -5.59 2.74 25.89
N ARG A 45 -5.07 1.52 26.11
CA ARG A 45 -4.74 1.03 27.46
C ARG A 45 -3.63 1.86 28.10
N MET A 46 -2.60 2.26 27.34
CA MET A 46 -1.51 3.11 27.80
C MET A 46 -2.02 4.50 28.19
N LEU A 47 -2.73 5.19 27.29
CA LEU A 47 -3.29 6.53 27.56
C LEU A 47 -4.23 6.53 28.78
N ARG A 48 -5.04 5.48 28.95
CA ARG A 48 -5.91 5.36 30.14
C ARG A 48 -5.15 5.21 31.46
N ARG A 49 -4.00 4.53 31.44
CA ARG A 49 -3.14 4.40 32.65
C ARG A 49 -2.56 5.75 33.03
N GLU A 50 -2.14 6.54 32.05
CA GLU A 50 -1.62 7.90 32.27
C GLU A 50 -2.69 8.85 32.80
N MET A 51 -3.94 8.71 32.35
CA MET A 51 -5.04 9.59 32.73
C MET A 51 -5.84 9.14 33.99
N GLU A 52 -5.42 8.07 34.68
CA GLU A 52 -6.10 7.50 35.85
C GLU A 52 -7.64 7.37 35.71
N CYS A 53 -8.11 6.97 34.52
CA CYS A 53 -9.54 7.03 34.18
C CYS A 53 -10.36 5.90 34.83
N TYR A 54 -10.93 6.15 36.02
CA TYR A 54 -11.82 5.21 36.74
C TYR A 54 -13.20 5.00 36.07
N LEU A 55 -13.60 5.85 35.13
CA LEU A 55 -14.91 5.80 34.48
C LEU A 55 -14.99 4.84 33.29
N HIS A 56 -13.87 4.30 32.82
CA HIS A 56 -13.85 3.48 31.61
C HIS A 56 -14.70 2.20 31.72
N PRO A 57 -14.67 1.41 32.80
CA PRO A 57 -15.55 0.24 32.93
C PRO A 57 -17.04 0.61 32.82
N LEU A 58 -17.42 1.77 33.34
CA LEU A 58 -18.78 2.29 33.26
C LEU A 58 -19.17 2.62 31.81
N GLN A 59 -18.26 3.26 31.07
CA GLN A 59 -18.43 3.53 29.64
C GLN A 59 -18.54 2.24 28.83
N VAL A 60 -17.76 1.21 29.16
CA VAL A 60 -17.84 -0.09 28.48
C VAL A 60 -19.20 -0.75 28.72
N VAL A 61 -19.66 -0.79 29.97
CA VAL A 61 -20.95 -1.42 30.31
C VAL A 61 -22.11 -0.67 29.64
N PHE A 62 -22.22 0.65 29.86
CA PHE A 62 -23.34 1.41 29.28
C PHE A 62 -23.25 1.50 27.76
N GLY A 63 -22.05 1.71 27.20
CA GLY A 63 -21.84 1.75 25.77
C GLY A 63 -22.23 0.43 25.10
N SER A 64 -21.79 -0.70 25.65
CA SER A 64 -22.13 -2.02 25.12
C SER A 64 -23.63 -2.28 25.18
N VAL A 65 -24.30 -1.96 26.31
CA VAL A 65 -25.75 -2.13 26.45
C VAL A 65 -26.51 -1.26 25.46
N VAL A 66 -26.17 0.03 25.35
CA VAL A 66 -26.84 0.98 24.45
C VAL A 66 -26.67 0.54 22.99
N PHE A 67 -25.43 0.27 22.54
CA PHE A 67 -25.18 -0.14 21.16
C PHE A 67 -25.79 -1.50 20.84
N PHE A 68 -25.81 -2.43 21.80
CA PHE A 68 -26.47 -3.73 21.61
C PHE A 68 -27.99 -3.60 21.44
N ILE A 69 -28.65 -2.75 22.23
CA ILE A 69 -30.08 -2.47 22.05
C ILE A 69 -30.35 -1.86 20.67
N LEU A 70 -29.53 -0.89 20.24
CA LEU A 70 -29.65 -0.26 18.92
C LEU A 70 -29.40 -1.26 17.78
N PHE A 71 -28.46 -2.18 17.95
CA PHE A 71 -28.23 -3.30 17.02
C PHE A 71 -29.48 -4.18 16.87
N VAL A 72 -30.09 -4.59 17.99
CA VAL A 72 -31.32 -5.41 17.95
C VAL A 72 -32.48 -4.67 17.28
N ILE A 73 -32.69 -3.38 17.60
CA ILE A 73 -33.74 -2.55 17.00
C ILE A 73 -33.55 -2.38 15.48
N SER A 74 -32.30 -2.23 15.02
CA SER A 74 -31.98 -2.01 13.61
C SER A 74 -31.92 -3.29 12.76
N THR A 75 -31.79 -4.47 13.39
CA THR A 75 -31.74 -5.78 12.73
C THR A 75 -32.89 -6.04 11.73
N PRO A 76 -34.18 -5.82 12.04
CA PRO A 76 -35.26 -6.05 11.08
C PRO A 76 -35.17 -5.15 9.84
N PHE A 77 -34.73 -3.90 10.00
CA PHE A 77 -34.50 -3.00 8.86
C PHE A 77 -33.31 -3.46 8.03
N ALA A 78 -32.25 -3.92 8.67
CA ALA A 78 -31.09 -4.47 7.98
C ALA A 78 -31.45 -5.74 7.18
N LEU A 79 -32.34 -6.59 7.69
CA LEU A 79 -32.85 -7.74 6.93
C LEU A 79 -33.58 -7.31 5.65
N LEU A 80 -34.46 -6.30 5.75
CA LEU A 80 -35.13 -5.73 4.57
C LEU A 80 -34.12 -5.13 3.59
N GLY A 81 -33.16 -4.37 4.11
CA GLY A 81 -32.05 -3.82 3.34
C GLY A 81 -31.23 -4.91 2.64
N PHE A 82 -30.98 -6.04 3.31
CA PHE A 82 -30.23 -7.17 2.76
C PHE A 82 -30.98 -7.86 1.61
N VAL A 83 -32.29 -8.07 1.73
CA VAL A 83 -33.13 -8.62 0.66
C VAL A 83 -33.10 -7.71 -0.58
N LEU A 84 -33.00 -6.39 -0.37
CA LEU A 84 -32.85 -5.42 -1.46
C LEU A 84 -31.43 -5.39 -2.04
N TRP A 85 -30.41 -5.42 -1.17
CA TRP A 85 -29.01 -5.21 -1.52
C TRP A 85 -28.35 -6.42 -2.17
N ALA A 86 -28.66 -7.64 -1.71
CA ALA A 86 -27.97 -8.85 -2.15
C ALA A 86 -28.19 -9.16 -3.65
N PRO A 87 -29.41 -9.08 -4.23
CA PRO A 87 -29.62 -9.32 -5.66
C PRO A 87 -28.89 -8.31 -6.55
N LEU A 88 -28.71 -7.07 -6.08
CA LEU A 88 -28.01 -6.02 -6.84
C LEU A 88 -26.53 -6.34 -7.02
N GLN A 89 -25.95 -7.18 -6.16
CA GLN A 89 -24.55 -7.57 -6.28
C GLN A 89 -24.26 -8.43 -7.51
N ALA A 90 -25.28 -9.05 -8.11
CA ALA A 90 -25.13 -9.83 -9.34
C ALA A 90 -24.89 -8.95 -10.59
N VAL A 91 -25.25 -7.67 -10.55
CA VAL A 91 -25.05 -6.70 -11.64
C VAL A 91 -24.03 -5.61 -11.30
N ARG A 92 -23.46 -5.66 -10.10
CA ARG A 92 -22.40 -4.75 -9.67
C ARG A 92 -21.11 -5.10 -10.40
N ARG A 93 -20.41 -4.10 -10.93
CA ARG A 93 -19.06 -4.24 -11.46
C ARG A 93 -18.10 -4.62 -10.32
N PRO A 94 -16.99 -5.32 -10.61
CA PRO A 94 -16.09 -5.81 -9.57
C PRO A 94 -15.32 -4.70 -8.85
N PHE A 95 -15.29 -3.46 -9.34
CA PHE A 95 -14.59 -2.35 -8.71
C PHE A 95 -15.26 -1.01 -9.05
N ALA A 96 -14.97 0.02 -8.26
CA ALA A 96 -15.26 1.41 -8.56
C ALA A 96 -14.01 2.12 -9.09
N TYR A 97 -14.20 3.05 -10.03
CA TYR A 97 -13.11 3.82 -10.60
C TYR A 97 -13.32 5.29 -10.31
N HIS A 98 -12.32 5.91 -9.68
CA HIS A 98 -12.27 7.33 -9.45
C HIS A 98 -11.26 7.95 -10.42
N HIS A 99 -11.75 8.89 -11.21
CA HIS A 99 -10.94 9.69 -12.11
C HIS A 99 -10.99 11.16 -11.67
N GLN A 100 -9.82 11.77 -11.57
CA GLN A 100 -9.66 13.19 -11.28
C GLN A 100 -8.45 13.71 -12.05
N GLU A 101 -8.55 14.91 -12.63
CA GLU A 101 -7.38 15.58 -13.19
C GLU A 101 -6.34 15.83 -12.09
N GLN A 102 -5.08 15.48 -12.37
CA GLN A 102 -3.99 15.68 -11.41
C GLN A 102 -3.78 17.18 -11.18
N ILE A 103 -3.89 17.59 -9.93
CA ILE A 103 -3.75 19.00 -9.53
C ILE A 103 -2.34 19.25 -8.98
N ILE A 104 -1.73 18.22 -8.40
CA ILE A 104 -0.40 18.33 -7.80
C ILE A 104 0.64 17.96 -8.88
N PRO A 105 1.41 18.94 -9.39
CA PRO A 105 2.47 18.63 -10.35
C PRO A 105 3.59 17.89 -9.64
N MET A 106 4.13 16.89 -10.32
CA MET A 106 5.38 16.23 -9.95
C MET A 106 6.36 16.35 -11.11
N GLU A 107 7.64 16.36 -10.78
CA GLU A 107 8.72 16.35 -11.77
C GLU A 107 8.56 15.14 -12.70
N ASP A 108 8.50 15.42 -14.01
CA ASP A 108 8.48 14.36 -15.02
C ASP A 108 9.90 13.85 -15.20
N ARG A 109 10.22 12.79 -14.46
CA ARG A 109 11.55 12.14 -14.51
C ARG A 109 11.88 11.55 -15.89
N ASN A 110 10.87 11.37 -16.73
CA ASN A 110 11.03 10.75 -18.02
C ASN A 110 10.98 11.80 -19.14
N ASP A 111 10.99 13.10 -18.85
CA ASP A 111 10.97 14.18 -19.85
C ASP A 111 12.07 14.06 -20.93
N ARG A 112 13.24 13.54 -20.56
CA ARG A 112 14.41 13.35 -21.42
C ARG A 112 14.69 11.89 -21.79
N TRP A 113 13.70 11.02 -21.67
CA TRP A 113 13.88 9.58 -21.93
C TRP A 113 14.39 9.28 -23.36
N GLU A 114 14.07 10.12 -24.35
CA GLU A 114 14.55 9.96 -25.73
C GLU A 114 16.07 10.14 -25.84
N GLU A 115 16.66 10.99 -25.00
CA GLU A 115 18.10 11.25 -24.97
C GLU A 115 18.85 10.20 -24.15
N THR A 116 18.26 9.77 -23.03
CA THR A 116 18.89 8.80 -22.11
C THR A 116 18.66 7.35 -22.55
N GLY A 117 17.63 7.10 -23.36
CA GLY A 117 17.15 5.76 -23.69
C GLY A 117 16.57 5.02 -22.49
N LYS A 118 16.37 5.66 -21.34
CA LYS A 118 15.99 5.03 -20.07
C LYS A 118 14.74 5.68 -19.49
N VAL A 119 13.79 4.86 -19.05
CA VAL A 119 12.55 5.27 -18.41
C VAL A 119 12.47 4.64 -17.03
N SER A 120 12.20 5.42 -15.98
CA SER A 120 12.11 4.90 -14.60
C SER A 120 10.69 4.98 -14.06
N PHE A 121 10.28 3.92 -13.35
CA PHE A 121 8.96 3.73 -12.77
C PHE A 121 9.06 3.32 -11.31
N GLY A 122 8.34 3.99 -10.41
CA GLY A 122 8.26 3.59 -9.01
C GLY A 122 6.95 2.89 -8.66
N PHE A 123 7.04 1.82 -7.87
CA PHE A 123 5.90 1.06 -7.39
C PHE A 123 5.97 0.90 -5.88
N LEU A 124 4.81 0.83 -5.24
CA LEU A 124 4.69 0.59 -3.81
C LEU A 124 3.58 -0.40 -3.53
N THR A 125 3.82 -1.30 -2.59
CA THR A 125 2.80 -2.16 -1.99
C THR A 125 2.75 -2.00 -0.47
N GLY A 126 1.57 -2.14 0.12
CA GLY A 126 1.44 -2.21 1.58
C GLY A 126 0.05 -2.61 2.06
N ASN A 127 0.01 -3.45 3.09
CA ASN A 127 -1.21 -3.74 3.82
C ASN A 127 -1.52 -2.59 4.81
N LEU A 128 -2.71 -2.01 4.72
CA LEU A 128 -3.10 -0.83 5.51
C LEU A 128 -4.03 -1.15 6.68
N CYS A 129 -4.44 -2.42 6.85
CA CYS A 129 -5.37 -2.90 7.88
C CYS A 129 -6.56 -1.98 8.11
N MET A 130 -7.24 -1.58 7.04
CA MET A 130 -8.44 -0.74 7.13
C MET A 130 -9.71 -1.58 7.27
N LEU A 131 -9.72 -2.47 8.25
CA LEU A 131 -10.92 -3.20 8.67
C LEU A 131 -11.94 -2.25 9.31
N PRO A 132 -13.22 -2.65 9.40
CA PRO A 132 -14.16 -2.01 10.33
C PRO A 132 -13.54 -1.89 11.71
N ASP A 133 -13.68 -0.74 12.33
CA ASP A 133 -12.95 -0.33 13.54
C ASP A 133 -13.04 -1.33 14.70
N GLY A 134 -14.20 -1.96 14.90
CA GLY A 134 -14.38 -3.00 15.90
C GLY A 134 -13.55 -4.25 15.63
N VAL A 135 -13.39 -4.64 14.36
CA VAL A 135 -12.59 -5.78 13.93
C VAL A 135 -11.11 -5.43 13.91
N ALA A 136 -10.76 -4.21 13.47
CA ALA A 136 -9.38 -3.74 13.42
C ALA A 136 -8.67 -3.80 14.78
N ARG A 137 -9.43 -3.66 15.88
CA ARG A 137 -8.94 -3.70 17.25
C ARG A 137 -8.38 -5.06 17.68
N PHE A 138 -8.75 -6.14 17.00
CA PHE A 138 -8.12 -7.45 17.21
C PHE A 138 -6.65 -7.46 16.75
N ASN A 139 -6.32 -6.70 15.70
CA ASN A 139 -4.94 -6.47 15.24
C ASN A 139 -4.28 -5.31 15.99
N ASN A 140 -4.81 -4.96 17.17
CA ASN A 140 -4.34 -3.85 17.98
C ASN A 140 -4.40 -2.48 17.27
N ILE A 141 -5.32 -2.30 16.32
CA ILE A 141 -5.44 -1.09 15.51
C ILE A 141 -6.83 -0.46 15.70
N GLY A 142 -6.93 0.86 15.75
CA GLY A 142 -8.23 1.55 15.86
C GLY A 142 -8.28 2.86 15.08
N HIS A 143 -9.47 3.44 15.00
CA HIS A 143 -9.79 4.69 14.30
C HIS A 143 -9.56 4.62 12.78
N THR A 144 -10.06 3.58 12.13
CA THR A 144 -9.86 3.27 10.71
C THR A 144 -10.02 4.48 9.77
N GLN A 145 -11.08 5.26 9.90
CA GLN A 145 -11.34 6.41 9.02
C GLN A 145 -10.34 7.56 9.23
N ASN A 146 -9.93 7.82 10.47
CA ASN A 146 -8.97 8.87 10.80
C ASN A 146 -7.58 8.46 10.31
N ARG A 147 -7.20 7.20 10.54
CA ARG A 147 -5.98 6.60 9.98
C ARG A 147 -5.95 6.73 8.47
N ALA A 148 -7.02 6.38 7.76
CA ALA A 148 -7.05 6.47 6.30
C ALA A 148 -6.81 7.90 5.78
N ALA A 149 -7.42 8.89 6.44
CA ALA A 149 -7.17 10.30 6.12
C ALA A 149 -5.73 10.72 6.42
N TYR A 150 -5.14 10.25 7.52
CA TYR A 150 -3.76 10.54 7.89
C TYR A 150 -2.77 9.86 6.93
N ILE A 151 -2.92 8.56 6.68
CA ILE A 151 -2.11 7.78 5.73
C ILE A 151 -2.10 8.45 4.36
N GLY A 152 -3.27 8.83 3.83
CA GLY A 152 -3.35 9.54 2.55
C GLY A 152 -2.60 10.87 2.55
N LYS A 153 -2.67 11.66 3.64
CA LYS A 153 -1.90 12.89 3.79
C LYS A 153 -0.39 12.63 3.87
N SER A 154 0.04 11.63 4.65
CA SER A 154 1.45 11.27 4.81
C SER A 154 2.06 10.81 3.49
N ILE A 155 1.30 10.05 2.69
CA ILE A 155 1.69 9.67 1.33
C ILE A 155 1.90 10.91 0.47
N VAL A 156 0.90 11.79 0.38
CA VAL A 156 1.02 13.02 -0.44
C VAL A 156 2.23 13.83 0.00
N GLN A 157 2.38 14.08 1.31
CA GLN A 157 3.53 14.84 1.85
C GLN A 157 4.88 14.18 1.54
N GLY A 158 4.97 12.86 1.68
CA GLY A 158 6.20 12.11 1.44
C GLY A 158 6.58 12.10 -0.04
N VAL A 159 5.61 11.95 -0.93
CA VAL A 159 5.82 11.84 -2.38
C VAL A 159 6.10 13.21 -3.01
N THR A 160 5.45 14.28 -2.55
CA THR A 160 5.57 15.62 -3.16
C THR A 160 6.74 16.44 -2.62
N ARG A 161 7.62 15.85 -1.81
CA ARG A 161 8.75 16.57 -1.23
C ARG A 161 9.78 16.95 -2.29
N PRO A 162 10.44 18.12 -2.17
CA PRO A 162 11.57 18.47 -3.02
C PRO A 162 12.74 17.50 -2.77
N HIS A 163 13.33 16.98 -3.85
CA HIS A 163 14.48 16.08 -3.79
C HIS A 163 15.71 16.83 -3.28
N ILE A 164 16.11 16.62 -2.03
CA ILE A 164 17.43 17.05 -1.53
C ILE A 164 18.38 15.86 -1.66
N CYS A 165 18.99 15.70 -2.83
CA CYS A 165 20.09 14.76 -3.01
C CYS A 165 21.40 15.45 -2.62
N ILE A 166 21.92 15.15 -1.43
CA ILE A 166 23.27 15.58 -1.03
C ILE A 166 24.24 14.61 -1.70
N PHE A 167 24.91 15.04 -2.77
CA PHE A 167 26.06 14.34 -3.31
C PHE A 167 27.21 14.42 -2.30
N VAL A 168 27.49 13.30 -1.64
CA VAL A 168 28.67 13.19 -0.77
C VAL A 168 29.82 12.68 -1.62
N ASP A 169 30.55 13.61 -2.24
CA ASP A 169 31.86 13.29 -2.79
C ASP A 169 32.78 12.90 -1.63
N SER A 170 33.12 11.62 -1.54
CA SER A 170 34.06 11.13 -0.55
C SER A 170 35.45 11.69 -0.88
N PRO A 171 36.12 12.47 -0.01
CA PRO A 171 37.44 13.00 -0.31
C PRO A 171 38.50 11.92 -0.02
N SER A 172 38.74 11.02 -0.98
CA SER A 172 39.95 10.20 -1.00
C SER A 172 40.98 10.82 -1.96
N SER A 173 41.68 11.87 -1.53
CA SER A 173 43.10 12.17 -1.82
C SER A 173 43.40 13.67 -1.60
N CYS A 174 44.47 13.95 -0.85
CA CYS A 174 45.01 15.29 -0.60
C CYS A 174 45.33 16.06 -1.89
N SER A 175 44.86 17.31 -2.02
CA SER A 175 45.68 18.45 -2.48
C SER A 175 44.93 19.80 -2.41
N THR A 176 45.52 20.73 -1.64
CA THR A 176 45.52 22.21 -1.80
C THR A 176 44.21 23.00 -1.95
N ILE A 177 43.83 23.59 -0.81
CA ILE A 177 43.03 24.80 -0.52
C ILE A 177 42.89 25.81 -1.67
N THR A 178 41.63 26.13 -2.03
CA THR A 178 41.18 27.48 -2.46
C THR A 178 39.74 27.71 -1.93
N PRO A 179 39.40 28.91 -1.43
CA PRO A 179 38.10 29.14 -0.80
C PRO A 179 37.01 29.37 -1.86
N SER A 180 35.96 28.56 -1.82
CA SER A 180 34.78 28.65 -2.68
C SER A 180 33.91 29.85 -2.31
N SER A 181 33.59 30.68 -3.29
CA SER A 181 32.57 31.73 -3.20
C SER A 181 31.17 31.11 -3.30
N SER A 182 30.36 31.24 -2.27
CA SER A 182 28.95 30.86 -2.27
C SER A 182 28.10 31.94 -2.94
N LEU A 183 27.61 31.67 -4.15
CA LEU A 183 26.56 32.45 -4.82
C LEU A 183 25.19 32.01 -4.30
N ILE A 184 24.73 32.65 -3.22
CA ILE A 184 23.31 32.67 -2.84
C ILE A 184 22.84 34.11 -3.02
N PRO A 185 21.87 34.42 -3.90
CA PRO A 185 21.28 35.75 -3.97
C PRO A 185 20.40 35.99 -2.73
N GLN A 186 20.78 36.94 -1.88
CA GLN A 186 19.93 37.43 -0.79
C GLN A 186 18.92 38.47 -1.33
N PRO A 187 17.62 38.38 -1.00
CA PRO A 187 16.68 39.47 -1.25
C PRO A 187 16.90 40.64 -0.27
N PRO A 188 16.72 41.91 -0.69
CA PRO A 188 17.04 43.08 0.11
C PRO A 188 16.01 43.33 1.23
N PRO A 189 16.41 44.00 2.34
CA PRO A 189 15.55 44.22 3.49
C PRO A 189 14.67 45.46 3.29
N SER A 190 13.36 45.34 3.54
CA SER A 190 12.47 46.49 3.72
C SER A 190 11.91 46.52 5.14
N SER A 191 12.38 47.51 5.91
CA SER A 191 11.85 47.93 7.21
C SER A 191 10.87 49.08 6.99
N TYR A 192 9.66 49.01 7.56
CA TYR A 192 8.99 50.03 8.41
C TYR A 192 7.45 49.90 8.39
N GLY A 193 6.81 50.05 9.56
CA GLY A 193 5.49 50.71 9.65
C GLY A 193 4.32 49.92 10.24
N SER A 194 4.21 49.92 11.56
CA SER A 194 3.04 49.58 12.38
C SER A 194 1.89 50.59 12.28
N ILE A 195 0.62 50.12 12.19
CA ILE A 195 -0.58 50.84 12.63
C ILE A 195 -1.63 49.85 13.17
N ASP A 196 -2.06 50.08 14.41
CA ASP A 196 -3.23 49.48 15.08
C ASP A 196 -4.56 50.04 14.55
N VAL A 197 -5.59 49.20 14.38
CA VAL A 197 -7.00 49.63 14.54
C VAL A 197 -7.83 48.48 15.13
N SER A 198 -8.39 48.73 16.31
CA SER A 198 -9.40 47.94 17.01
C SER A 198 -10.78 48.00 16.35
N ALA A 199 -11.51 46.88 16.34
CA ALA A 199 -12.98 46.85 16.42
C ALA A 199 -13.47 45.49 16.95
N THR A 200 -14.51 45.55 17.78
CA THR A 200 -15.03 44.61 18.78
C THR A 200 -16.14 43.65 18.30
N ASN A 201 -16.03 42.35 18.68
CA ASN A 201 -17.01 41.37 19.25
C ASN A 201 -18.39 41.06 18.59
N PRO A 202 -19.11 39.94 18.92
CA PRO A 202 -18.82 38.85 19.90
C PRO A 202 -19.09 37.37 19.47
N LEU A 203 -18.36 36.47 20.15
CA LEU A 203 -18.71 35.16 20.75
C LEU A 203 -19.76 34.20 20.12
N GLU A 204 -19.28 33.00 19.74
CA GLU A 204 -19.90 31.71 20.13
C GLU A 204 -18.80 30.75 20.66
N HIS A 205 -19.05 30.18 21.84
CA HIS A 205 -18.14 29.39 22.66
C HIS A 205 -18.20 27.90 22.25
N ILE A 206 -17.08 27.32 21.78
CA ILE A 206 -16.86 25.86 21.78
C ILE A 206 -15.51 25.61 22.43
N HIS A 207 -15.52 24.90 23.56
CA HIS A 207 -14.34 24.46 24.30
C HIS A 207 -13.78 23.20 23.62
N GLU A 208 -12.73 23.36 22.80
CA GLU A 208 -11.79 22.28 22.47
C GLU A 208 -10.54 22.48 23.35
N THR A 209 -10.15 21.43 24.08
CA THR A 209 -8.91 21.38 24.85
C THR A 209 -7.80 20.98 23.90
N ASP A 210 -7.16 22.00 23.34
CA ASP A 210 -6.01 21.90 22.45
C ASP A 210 -4.75 22.07 23.31
N ASP A 211 -4.21 20.94 23.79
CA ASP A 211 -2.91 20.89 24.46
C ASP A 211 -2.00 19.94 23.67
N LEU A 212 -1.63 20.37 22.46
CA LEU A 212 -0.46 19.84 21.77
C LEU A 212 0.36 21.01 21.24
N SER A 213 1.51 21.19 21.90
CA SER A 213 2.52 22.19 21.60
C SER A 213 2.79 22.29 20.10
N LYS A 214 2.52 23.48 19.54
CA LYS A 214 3.05 23.92 18.24
C LYS A 214 4.57 23.96 18.33
N THR A 215 5.19 22.83 18.04
CA THR A 215 6.63 22.76 17.83
C THR A 215 6.86 23.13 16.37
N ASN A 216 7.40 24.34 16.15
CA ASN A 216 7.96 24.73 14.86
C ASN A 216 9.10 23.77 14.51
N CYS A 217 8.82 22.72 13.74
CA CYS A 217 9.84 21.88 13.15
C CYS A 217 10.47 22.59 11.95
N VAL A 218 11.38 23.53 12.22
CA VAL A 218 12.49 23.80 11.31
C VAL A 218 13.55 22.74 11.62
N GLN A 219 13.31 21.52 11.12
CA GLN A 219 14.25 20.42 11.29
C GLN A 219 15.26 20.48 10.15
N ASN A 220 16.46 20.99 10.47
CA ASN A 220 17.65 20.78 9.67
C ASN A 220 17.92 19.26 9.60
N CYS A 221 17.48 18.59 8.52
CA CYS A 221 18.00 17.27 8.14
C CYS A 221 19.50 17.41 7.86
N LYS A 222 20.34 17.12 8.86
CA LYS A 222 21.80 17.16 8.76
C LYS A 222 22.46 15.79 8.60
N ASP A 223 21.69 14.72 8.48
CA ASP A 223 22.23 13.39 8.22
C ASP A 223 21.89 12.96 6.78
N PRO A 224 22.88 12.67 5.92
CA PRO A 224 22.62 12.09 4.61
C PRO A 224 21.96 10.69 4.76
N PRO A 225 21.17 10.23 3.78
CA PRO A 225 20.55 8.90 3.82
C PRO A 225 21.64 7.85 4.02
N ARG A 226 21.58 7.11 5.13
CA ARG A 226 22.51 6.02 5.43
C ARG A 226 22.15 4.84 4.54
N ARG A 227 22.93 4.60 3.48
CA ARG A 227 22.92 3.32 2.77
C ARG A 227 23.38 2.23 3.73
N LEU A 228 22.44 1.44 4.25
CA LEU A 228 22.69 0.47 5.33
C LEU A 228 23.44 -0.77 4.88
N PHE A 229 23.22 -1.20 3.64
CA PHE A 229 23.71 -2.48 3.16
C PHE A 229 24.73 -2.25 2.04
N ARG A 230 26.01 -2.06 2.42
CA ARG A 230 27.11 -1.90 1.47
C ARG A 230 27.35 -3.15 0.59
N ASP A 231 26.82 -4.29 0.99
CA ASP A 231 26.95 -5.59 0.31
C ASP A 231 25.72 -5.96 -0.54
N ALA A 232 24.73 -5.08 -0.68
CA ALA A 232 23.59 -5.31 -1.54
C ALA A 232 23.94 -4.96 -3.00
N ASP A 233 23.58 -5.85 -3.94
CA ASP A 233 23.73 -5.60 -5.39
C ASP A 233 22.86 -4.41 -5.89
N VAL A 234 21.94 -3.94 -5.06
CA VAL A 234 20.95 -2.90 -5.34
C VAL A 234 20.93 -1.92 -4.16
N PRO A 235 20.77 -0.60 -4.39
CA PRO A 235 20.55 0.34 -3.29
C PRO A 235 19.30 -0.02 -2.49
N VAL A 236 19.50 -0.46 -1.25
CA VAL A 236 18.44 -0.76 -0.28
C VAL A 236 18.43 0.29 0.81
N GLU A 237 17.26 0.89 1.06
CA GLU A 237 17.05 1.91 2.08
C GLU A 237 15.88 1.54 3.02
N VAL A 238 16.02 1.84 4.31
CA VAL A 238 14.87 1.97 5.21
C VAL A 238 14.60 3.46 5.36
N SER A 239 13.42 3.93 4.99
CA SER A 239 13.11 5.36 4.91
C SER A 239 11.91 5.74 5.77
N ALA A 240 12.07 6.78 6.58
CA ALA A 240 11.00 7.39 7.37
C ALA A 240 9.94 8.12 6.53
N LEU A 241 10.15 8.23 5.21
CA LEU A 241 9.28 8.95 4.31
C LEU A 241 9.03 8.13 3.03
N PHE A 242 7.83 8.23 2.45
CA PHE A 242 7.50 7.62 1.17
C PHE A 242 8.44 8.08 0.05
N PRO A 243 8.80 7.23 -0.92
CA PRO A 243 9.65 7.67 -2.04
C PRO A 243 8.91 8.74 -2.86
N SER A 244 9.59 9.82 -3.24
CA SER A 244 9.07 10.80 -4.19
C SER A 244 8.97 10.28 -5.62
N SER A 245 9.34 9.01 -5.84
CA SER A 245 9.31 8.34 -7.13
C SER A 245 8.16 7.37 -7.37
N VAL A 246 7.15 7.31 -6.50
CA VAL A 246 6.08 6.30 -6.65
C VAL A 246 5.01 6.72 -7.66
N ASP A 247 4.92 5.97 -8.76
CA ASP A 247 3.96 6.18 -9.84
C ASP A 247 2.71 5.33 -9.71
N VAL A 248 2.82 4.13 -9.12
CA VAL A 248 1.70 3.24 -8.84
C VAL A 248 1.78 2.70 -7.41
N MET A 249 0.65 2.76 -6.69
CA MET A 249 0.50 2.23 -5.34
C MET A 249 -0.56 1.14 -5.32
N CYS A 250 -0.25 0.03 -4.65
CA CYS A 250 -1.11 -1.11 -4.45
C CYS A 250 -1.30 -1.35 -2.95
N PHE A 251 -2.51 -1.24 -2.44
CA PHE A 251 -2.79 -1.46 -1.02
C PHE A 251 -3.68 -2.67 -0.81
N GLN A 252 -3.45 -3.36 0.30
CA GLN A 252 -4.26 -4.47 0.79
C GLN A 252 -5.03 -4.05 2.06
N GLU A 253 -6.07 -4.83 2.38
CA GLU A 253 -6.99 -4.62 3.51
C GLU A 253 -7.69 -3.26 3.58
N VAL A 254 -7.97 -2.65 2.44
CA VAL A 254 -8.82 -1.45 2.33
C VAL A 254 -10.31 -1.85 2.33
N PHE A 255 -10.77 -2.49 3.41
CA PHE A 255 -12.12 -3.07 3.52
C PHE A 255 -13.21 -2.05 3.87
N ASP A 256 -12.98 -1.14 4.83
CA ASP A 256 -13.97 -0.14 5.23
C ASP A 256 -14.16 0.89 4.10
N LYS A 257 -15.37 0.92 3.52
CA LYS A 257 -15.72 1.80 2.40
C LYS A 257 -15.54 3.29 2.71
N ARG A 258 -15.74 3.72 3.95
CA ARG A 258 -15.60 5.14 4.34
C ARG A 258 -14.12 5.51 4.45
N ALA A 259 -13.30 4.61 4.99
CA ALA A 259 -11.85 4.73 5.00
C ALA A 259 -11.29 4.77 3.57
N ALA A 260 -11.75 3.87 2.70
CA ALA A 260 -11.41 3.87 1.27
C ALA A 260 -11.72 5.22 0.62
N MET A 261 -12.93 5.77 0.82
CA MET A 261 -13.28 7.11 0.29
C MET A 261 -12.40 8.24 0.82
N LYS A 262 -12.00 8.20 2.11
CA LYS A 262 -11.09 9.19 2.69
C LYS A 262 -9.70 9.09 2.05
N LEU A 263 -9.22 7.87 1.82
CA LEU A 263 -7.95 7.60 1.15
C LEU A 263 -8.00 8.08 -0.31
N THR A 264 -9.05 7.73 -1.07
CA THR A 264 -9.27 8.19 -2.45
C THR A 264 -9.25 9.72 -2.54
N ARG A 265 -9.95 10.42 -1.65
CA ARG A 265 -9.98 11.90 -1.65
C ARG A 265 -8.63 12.53 -1.33
N ALA A 266 -7.83 11.90 -0.47
CA ALA A 266 -6.50 12.39 -0.14
C ALA A 266 -5.52 12.16 -1.30
N LEU A 267 -5.60 11.01 -1.97
CA LEU A 267 -4.68 10.62 -3.04
C LEU A 267 -5.06 11.16 -4.41
N GLY A 268 -6.35 11.39 -4.70
CA GLY A 268 -6.88 11.78 -6.01
C GLY A 268 -6.18 12.96 -6.68
N PRO A 269 -5.83 14.05 -5.95
CA PRO A 269 -5.08 15.17 -6.53
C PRO A 269 -3.69 14.82 -7.09
N LEU A 270 -3.10 13.72 -6.62
CA LEU A 270 -1.76 13.23 -7.00
C LEU A 270 -1.86 12.01 -7.95
N TYR A 271 -2.73 11.07 -7.62
CA TYR A 271 -3.01 9.85 -8.38
C TYR A 271 -4.38 9.97 -9.03
N GLY A 272 -4.41 10.50 -10.26
CA GLY A 272 -5.65 10.80 -10.97
C GLY A 272 -6.50 9.58 -11.32
N HIS A 273 -5.96 8.36 -11.18
CA HIS A 273 -6.62 7.11 -11.55
C HIS A 273 -6.60 6.14 -10.36
N ILE A 274 -7.76 5.94 -9.73
CA ILE A 274 -7.87 5.10 -8.52
C ILE A 274 -8.94 4.02 -8.73
N LEU A 275 -8.56 2.75 -8.54
CA LEU A 275 -9.46 1.61 -8.44
C LEU A 275 -9.63 1.23 -6.97
N TYR A 276 -10.86 1.23 -6.49
CA TYR A 276 -11.19 0.93 -5.09
C TYR A 276 -12.51 0.17 -5.00
N ASP A 277 -12.85 -0.29 -3.79
CA ASP A 277 -13.99 -1.18 -3.56
C ASP A 277 -13.94 -2.42 -4.49
N VAL A 278 -12.73 -2.93 -4.71
CA VAL A 278 -12.46 -4.08 -5.56
C VAL A 278 -12.97 -5.33 -4.88
N GLY A 279 -13.69 -6.19 -5.58
CA GLY A 279 -14.26 -7.41 -5.03
C GLY A 279 -15.68 -7.68 -5.47
N VAL A 280 -16.14 -8.89 -5.15
CA VAL A 280 -17.53 -9.30 -5.29
C VAL A 280 -18.20 -9.37 -3.91
N TYR A 281 -19.53 -9.28 -3.90
CA TYR A 281 -20.35 -9.28 -2.70
C TYR A 281 -21.51 -10.27 -2.83
N ALA A 282 -22.07 -10.65 -1.69
CA ALA A 282 -23.15 -11.62 -1.59
C ALA A 282 -22.82 -12.94 -2.32
N CYS A 283 -23.85 -13.68 -2.75
CA CYS A 283 -23.67 -14.84 -3.61
C CYS A 283 -23.61 -14.37 -5.07
N GLN A 284 -22.54 -14.71 -5.77
CA GLN A 284 -22.46 -14.45 -7.20
C GLN A 284 -23.11 -15.59 -8.01
N PRO A 285 -23.53 -15.33 -9.26
CA PRO A 285 -24.03 -16.37 -10.16
C PRO A 285 -23.06 -17.54 -10.30
N ALA A 286 -23.56 -18.73 -10.63
CA ALA A 286 -22.74 -19.91 -10.83
C ALA A 286 -21.67 -19.66 -11.90
N GLY A 287 -20.40 -19.93 -11.57
CA GLY A 287 -19.25 -19.83 -12.49
C GLY A 287 -18.17 -18.79 -12.14
N THR A 288 -18.38 -17.93 -11.13
CA THR A 288 -17.36 -16.97 -10.65
C THR A 288 -16.84 -17.32 -9.24
N CYS A 289 -17.63 -17.05 -8.21
CA CYS A 289 -17.39 -17.40 -6.81
C CYS A 289 -18.74 -17.70 -6.15
N SER A 290 -19.07 -18.97 -5.95
CA SER A 290 -20.42 -19.38 -5.48
C SER A 290 -20.65 -19.16 -3.99
N SER A 291 -19.61 -18.85 -3.21
CA SER A 291 -19.72 -18.60 -1.77
C SER A 291 -20.17 -17.16 -1.49
N PHE A 292 -20.96 -16.98 -0.44
CA PHE A 292 -21.36 -15.66 0.05
C PHE A 292 -20.14 -14.84 0.50
N LYS A 293 -19.96 -13.63 -0.06
CA LYS A 293 -18.92 -12.67 0.34
C LYS A 293 -19.54 -11.47 1.07
N PHE A 294 -19.06 -11.21 2.28
CA PHE A 294 -19.48 -10.06 3.08
C PHE A 294 -18.56 -8.87 2.89
N PHE A 295 -17.24 -9.13 2.88
CA PHE A 295 -16.21 -8.14 2.63
C PHE A 295 -15.75 -8.20 1.18
N ASN A 296 -15.33 -7.06 0.65
CA ASN A 296 -14.66 -6.99 -0.64
C ASN A 296 -13.25 -7.62 -0.57
N SER A 297 -12.41 -7.40 -1.57
CA SER A 297 -11.06 -7.96 -1.59
C SER A 297 -10.08 -7.21 -0.67
N GLY A 298 -10.43 -6.00 -0.26
CA GLY A 298 -9.51 -5.07 0.39
C GLY A 298 -8.44 -4.52 -0.56
N LEU A 299 -8.47 -4.83 -1.86
CA LEU A 299 -7.52 -4.31 -2.82
C LEU A 299 -7.86 -2.87 -3.21
N PHE A 300 -6.83 -2.06 -3.32
CA PHE A 300 -6.90 -0.67 -3.76
C PHE A 300 -5.69 -0.38 -4.64
N LEU A 301 -5.89 0.28 -5.78
CA LEU A 301 -4.81 0.70 -6.66
C LEU A 301 -4.94 2.18 -6.99
N ALA A 302 -3.85 2.93 -6.83
CA ALA A 302 -3.75 4.33 -7.23
C ALA A 302 -2.60 4.48 -8.23
N SER A 303 -2.87 5.10 -9.37
CA SER A 303 -1.95 5.23 -10.50
C SER A 303 -1.90 6.67 -10.98
N ARG A 304 -0.68 7.14 -11.31
CA ARG A 304 -0.46 8.38 -12.06
C ARG A 304 -0.75 8.20 -13.55
N PHE A 305 -0.64 6.97 -14.03
CA PHE A 305 -0.88 6.59 -15.41
C PHE A 305 -2.36 6.26 -15.65
N PRO A 306 -2.97 6.70 -16.76
CA PRO A 306 -4.31 6.32 -17.14
C PRO A 306 -4.52 4.80 -17.19
N VAL A 307 -5.53 4.31 -16.48
CA VAL A 307 -5.92 2.91 -16.54
C VAL A 307 -6.74 2.66 -17.80
N ILE A 308 -6.24 1.78 -18.66
CA ILE A 308 -6.89 1.45 -19.94
C ILE A 308 -7.72 0.17 -19.87
N GLU A 309 -7.23 -0.84 -19.15
CA GLU A 309 -7.95 -2.09 -18.92
C GLU A 309 -7.76 -2.52 -17.47
N ALA A 310 -8.80 -3.05 -16.85
CA ALA A 310 -8.71 -3.70 -15.55
C ALA A 310 -9.63 -4.92 -15.48
N GLU A 311 -9.22 -5.92 -14.71
CA GLU A 311 -9.98 -7.13 -14.41
C GLU A 311 -9.70 -7.60 -12.98
N TYR A 312 -10.70 -8.23 -12.35
CA TYR A 312 -10.55 -8.77 -11.02
C TYR A 312 -11.14 -10.17 -10.95
N HIS A 313 -10.41 -11.08 -10.31
CA HIS A 313 -10.82 -12.45 -10.05
C HIS A 313 -10.79 -12.76 -8.55
N CYS A 314 -11.88 -13.32 -8.03
CA CYS A 314 -11.98 -13.79 -6.64
C CYS A 314 -11.48 -15.23 -6.53
N PHE A 315 -10.68 -15.53 -5.51
CA PHE A 315 -10.32 -16.91 -5.19
C PHE A 315 -11.54 -17.69 -4.67
N PRO A 316 -11.80 -18.91 -5.16
CA PRO A 316 -12.95 -19.70 -4.76
C PRO A 316 -12.70 -20.56 -3.50
N ASN A 317 -11.45 -20.73 -3.09
CA ASN A 317 -11.01 -21.74 -2.12
C ASN A 317 -10.67 -21.21 -0.72
N GLY A 318 -11.01 -19.94 -0.41
CA GLY A 318 -10.80 -19.36 0.93
C GLY A 318 -11.59 -20.10 2.02
N ARG A 319 -11.02 -20.14 3.25
CA ARG A 319 -11.57 -20.85 4.42
C ARG A 319 -11.58 -19.96 5.66
N GLY A 320 -12.31 -20.40 6.70
CA GLY A 320 -12.40 -19.66 7.97
C GLY A 320 -12.97 -18.27 7.77
N GLU A 321 -12.38 -17.27 8.42
CA GLU A 321 -12.77 -15.86 8.31
C GLU A 321 -12.55 -15.30 6.90
N ASP A 322 -11.47 -15.73 6.23
CA ASP A 322 -11.14 -15.36 4.85
C ASP A 322 -12.18 -15.84 3.82
N ALA A 323 -13.01 -16.84 4.17
CA ALA A 323 -14.13 -17.25 3.31
C ALA A 323 -15.16 -16.13 3.12
N LEU A 324 -15.28 -15.20 4.06
CA LEU A 324 -16.20 -14.05 3.99
C LEU A 324 -15.62 -12.86 3.21
N ALA A 325 -14.31 -12.81 3.00
CA ALA A 325 -13.64 -11.80 2.19
C ALA A 325 -13.49 -12.29 0.73
N ALA A 326 -13.65 -11.36 -0.21
CA ALA A 326 -13.43 -11.64 -1.62
C ALA A 326 -11.93 -11.53 -1.95
N LYS A 327 -11.06 -12.27 -1.27
CA LYS A 327 -9.63 -12.30 -1.59
C LYS A 327 -9.43 -12.75 -3.04
N GLY A 328 -8.44 -12.17 -3.73
CA GLY A 328 -8.35 -12.30 -5.18
C GLY A 328 -7.19 -11.53 -5.79
N LEU A 329 -7.22 -11.46 -7.13
CA LEU A 329 -6.23 -10.78 -7.96
C LEU A 329 -6.90 -9.64 -8.72
N LEU A 330 -6.32 -8.45 -8.66
CA LEU A 330 -6.61 -7.30 -9.52
C LEU A 330 -5.50 -7.16 -10.57
N THR A 331 -5.84 -7.27 -11.85
CA THR A 331 -4.93 -7.06 -12.98
C THR A 331 -5.28 -5.75 -13.68
N VAL A 332 -4.26 -4.95 -13.98
CA VAL A 332 -4.43 -3.60 -14.51
C VAL A 332 -3.41 -3.35 -15.62
N LYS A 333 -3.88 -2.79 -16.72
CA LYS A 333 -3.04 -2.28 -17.80
C LYS A 333 -3.14 -0.76 -17.82
N VAL A 334 -1.99 -0.09 -17.86
CA VAL A 334 -1.89 1.38 -17.85
C VAL A 334 -1.23 1.91 -19.12
N ASP A 335 -1.61 3.13 -19.48
CA ASP A 335 -0.96 3.94 -20.51
C ASP A 335 0.12 4.82 -19.90
N ILE A 336 1.37 4.65 -20.31
CA ILE A 336 2.50 5.39 -19.76
C ILE A 336 2.55 6.84 -20.29
N GLY A 337 1.84 7.14 -21.39
CA GLY A 337 1.86 8.45 -22.03
C GLY A 337 3.09 8.71 -22.92
N LEU A 338 4.02 7.75 -23.00
CA LEU A 338 5.21 7.82 -23.85
C LEU A 338 5.06 6.94 -25.10
N ARG A 339 5.86 7.24 -26.14
CA ARG A 339 5.84 6.52 -27.42
C ARG A 339 7.24 6.32 -27.97
N LYS A 340 7.54 5.15 -28.53
CA LYS A 340 8.78 4.90 -29.30
C LYS A 340 8.43 4.62 -30.75
N GLY A 341 8.69 5.60 -31.62
CA GLY A 341 8.18 5.58 -33.00
C GLY A 341 6.65 5.58 -33.00
N GLU A 342 6.03 4.64 -33.71
CA GLU A 342 4.57 4.50 -33.73
C GLU A 342 4.01 3.73 -32.53
N LYS A 343 4.87 3.06 -31.74
CA LYS A 343 4.43 2.20 -30.65
C LYS A 343 4.16 2.97 -29.37
N LYS A 344 3.01 2.72 -28.77
CA LYS A 344 2.59 3.27 -27.48
C LYS A 344 3.20 2.47 -26.33
N MET A 345 3.75 3.14 -25.32
CA MET A 345 4.28 2.48 -24.13
C MET A 345 3.16 2.16 -23.14
N VAL A 346 3.11 0.91 -22.67
CA VAL A 346 2.12 0.41 -21.70
C VAL A 346 2.79 -0.39 -20.59
N GLY A 347 2.10 -0.57 -19.47
CA GLY A 347 2.59 -1.41 -18.37
C GLY A 347 1.48 -2.24 -17.74
N TYR A 348 1.86 -3.36 -17.12
CA TYR A 348 0.97 -4.26 -16.40
C TYR A 348 1.27 -4.22 -14.90
N ILE A 349 0.21 -4.10 -14.09
CA ILE A 349 0.27 -4.17 -12.62
C ILE A 349 -0.73 -5.22 -12.15
N ASN A 350 -0.25 -6.12 -11.29
CA ASN A 350 -1.03 -7.21 -10.74
C ASN A 350 -0.93 -7.13 -9.21
N CYS A 351 -2.04 -6.90 -8.53
CA CYS A 351 -2.10 -6.77 -7.07
C CYS A 351 -2.99 -7.88 -6.48
N THR A 352 -2.49 -8.61 -5.48
CA THR A 352 -3.22 -9.72 -4.86
C THR A 352 -3.19 -9.64 -3.33
N HIS A 353 -4.12 -10.34 -2.71
CA HIS A 353 -4.10 -10.65 -1.28
C HIS A 353 -4.48 -12.11 -1.13
N LEU A 354 -3.52 -12.96 -0.73
CA LEU A 354 -3.71 -14.41 -0.61
C LEU A 354 -4.32 -14.81 0.73
N HIS A 355 -4.70 -16.08 0.83
CA HIS A 355 -5.29 -16.70 2.03
C HIS A 355 -4.36 -16.62 3.25
N ALA A 356 -4.85 -16.04 4.34
CA ALA A 356 -4.07 -15.71 5.53
C ALA A 356 -3.78 -16.87 6.51
N PRO A 357 -4.73 -17.80 6.77
CA PRO A 357 -4.52 -18.88 7.73
C PRO A 357 -3.22 -19.67 7.51
N GLU A 358 -2.43 -19.74 8.56
CA GLU A 358 -1.03 -20.19 8.52
C GLU A 358 -0.89 -21.62 7.98
N GLY A 359 -1.72 -22.55 8.48
CA GLY A 359 -1.66 -23.97 8.16
C GLY A 359 -2.21 -24.36 6.78
N ASP A 360 -2.65 -23.40 5.98
CA ASP A 360 -3.34 -23.62 4.70
C ASP A 360 -2.45 -23.34 3.48
N GLY A 361 -1.16 -23.70 3.54
CA GLY A 361 -0.21 -23.44 2.44
C GLY A 361 -0.59 -24.05 1.09
N ALA A 362 -1.31 -25.18 1.10
CA ALA A 362 -1.89 -25.78 -0.11
C ALA A 362 -2.92 -24.85 -0.80
N ILE A 363 -3.71 -24.10 -0.03
CA ILE A 363 -4.66 -23.12 -0.57
C ILE A 363 -3.90 -21.97 -1.22
N ARG A 364 -2.88 -21.42 -0.54
CA ARG A 364 -2.02 -20.37 -1.12
C ARG A 364 -1.32 -20.83 -2.39
N PHE A 365 -0.82 -22.07 -2.43
CA PHE A 365 -0.22 -22.65 -3.63
C PHE A 365 -1.21 -22.75 -4.79
N GLU A 366 -2.44 -23.21 -4.56
CA GLU A 366 -3.50 -23.20 -5.58
C GLU A 366 -3.84 -21.77 -6.04
N GLN A 367 -3.90 -20.81 -5.11
CA GLN A 367 -4.12 -19.41 -5.45
C GLN A 367 -3.00 -18.83 -6.30
N LEU A 368 -1.73 -19.16 -6.02
CA LEU A 368 -0.60 -18.76 -6.86
C LEU A 368 -0.70 -19.35 -8.29
N ASN A 369 -1.16 -20.59 -8.44
CA ASN A 369 -1.44 -21.17 -9.76
C ASN A 369 -2.52 -20.36 -10.50
N MET A 370 -3.59 -19.97 -9.80
CA MET A 370 -4.64 -19.12 -10.36
C MET A 370 -4.10 -17.73 -10.74
N VAL A 371 -3.24 -17.14 -9.91
CA VAL A 371 -2.60 -15.85 -10.19
C VAL A 371 -1.82 -15.90 -11.50
N THR A 372 -0.89 -16.85 -11.65
CA THR A 372 -0.10 -16.97 -12.89
C THR A 372 -1.00 -17.19 -14.11
N LYS A 373 -2.03 -18.03 -13.97
CA LYS A 373 -2.99 -18.29 -15.04
C LYS A 373 -3.74 -17.01 -15.46
N TRP A 374 -4.37 -16.32 -14.52
CA TRP A 374 -5.19 -15.14 -14.79
C TRP A 374 -4.38 -13.96 -15.33
N ILE A 375 -3.15 -13.77 -14.86
CA ILE A 375 -2.22 -12.78 -15.42
C ILE A 375 -1.97 -13.06 -16.90
N ASN A 376 -1.64 -14.31 -17.24
CA ASN A 376 -1.33 -14.69 -18.62
C ASN A 376 -2.58 -14.58 -19.53
N GLU A 377 -3.76 -14.97 -19.03
CA GLU A 377 -5.03 -14.80 -19.74
C GLU A 377 -5.37 -13.33 -19.99
N PHE A 378 -5.22 -12.47 -18.98
CA PHE A 378 -5.43 -11.03 -19.11
C PHE A 378 -4.51 -10.42 -20.17
N GLN A 379 -3.21 -10.69 -20.09
CA GLN A 379 -2.24 -10.16 -21.05
C GLN A 379 -2.49 -10.68 -22.47
N ALA A 380 -2.87 -11.95 -22.63
CA ALA A 380 -3.19 -12.52 -23.95
C ALA A 380 -4.38 -11.82 -24.62
N VAL A 381 -5.36 -11.35 -23.84
CA VAL A 381 -6.55 -10.65 -24.34
C VAL A 381 -6.29 -9.16 -24.56
N THR A 382 -5.48 -8.52 -23.72
CA THR A 382 -5.33 -7.05 -23.73
C THR A 382 -4.12 -6.52 -24.50
N ARG A 383 -3.13 -7.37 -24.82
CA ARG A 383 -1.92 -6.94 -25.53
C ARG A 383 -2.22 -6.61 -26.99
N ARG A 384 -1.67 -5.50 -27.49
CA ARG A 384 -1.78 -5.10 -28.90
C ARG A 384 -0.41 -5.03 -29.57
N GLU A 385 -0.40 -5.11 -30.89
CA GLU A 385 0.84 -5.10 -31.70
C GLU A 385 1.48 -3.70 -31.79
N ASP A 386 0.66 -2.65 -31.69
CA ASP A 386 1.05 -1.24 -31.70
C ASP A 386 1.53 -0.75 -30.31
N GLU A 387 1.76 -1.67 -29.37
CA GLU A 387 2.16 -1.36 -28.01
C GLU A 387 3.52 -1.96 -27.65
N MET A 388 4.21 -1.28 -26.73
CA MET A 388 5.47 -1.69 -26.14
C MET A 388 5.27 -1.82 -24.63
N VAL A 389 5.40 -3.04 -24.11
CA VAL A 389 5.30 -3.30 -22.67
C VAL A 389 6.61 -2.87 -22.01
N MET A 390 6.52 -1.93 -21.08
CA MET A 390 7.67 -1.37 -20.37
C MET A 390 7.92 -2.08 -19.04
N PHE A 391 6.86 -2.49 -18.35
CA PHE A 391 6.96 -3.22 -17.09
C PHE A 391 5.79 -4.18 -16.91
N ASP A 392 6.02 -5.22 -16.12
CA ASP A 392 5.04 -6.19 -15.66
C ASP A 392 5.34 -6.51 -14.20
N VAL A 393 4.52 -5.99 -13.30
CA VAL A 393 4.75 -6.02 -11.85
C VAL A 393 3.67 -6.87 -11.18
N LEU A 394 4.07 -7.74 -10.25
CA LEU A 394 3.19 -8.50 -9.37
C LEU A 394 3.50 -8.17 -7.92
N CYS A 395 2.50 -7.76 -7.15
CA CYS A 395 2.69 -7.38 -5.77
C CYS A 395 1.52 -7.72 -4.86
N GLY A 396 1.76 -7.59 -3.55
CA GLY A 396 0.74 -7.64 -2.53
C GLY A 396 1.13 -8.45 -1.31
N ASP A 397 0.14 -8.74 -0.48
CA ASP A 397 0.28 -9.56 0.72
C ASP A 397 0.03 -11.02 0.37
N PHE A 398 1.10 -11.82 0.39
CA PHE A 398 1.05 -13.22 0.01
C PHE A 398 0.79 -14.14 1.22
N ASN A 399 0.83 -13.61 2.44
CA ASN A 399 0.60 -14.37 3.68
C ASN A 399 1.52 -15.58 3.92
N PHE A 400 2.61 -15.71 3.16
CA PHE A 400 3.68 -16.68 3.40
C PHE A 400 5.04 -15.99 3.30
N ASP A 401 6.01 -16.44 4.09
CA ASP A 401 7.36 -15.90 4.06
C ASP A 401 8.33 -16.82 3.32
N ASN A 402 9.55 -16.32 3.08
CA ASN A 402 10.60 -17.06 2.38
C ASN A 402 11.70 -17.57 3.32
N CYS A 403 11.38 -17.85 4.59
CA CYS A 403 12.35 -18.35 5.58
C CYS A 403 11.79 -19.45 6.51
N SER A 404 10.47 -19.52 6.69
CA SER A 404 9.80 -20.47 7.57
C SER A 404 9.62 -21.83 6.90
N PRO A 405 9.88 -22.95 7.60
CA PRO A 405 9.69 -24.30 7.07
C PRO A 405 8.23 -24.62 6.71
N GLY A 406 7.26 -23.97 7.36
CA GLY A 406 5.82 -24.18 7.10
C GLY A 406 5.36 -23.70 5.73
N ASP A 407 6.12 -22.81 5.08
CA ASP A 407 5.76 -22.15 3.82
C ASP A 407 6.53 -22.73 2.61
N GLY A 408 7.18 -23.89 2.77
CA GLY A 408 8.05 -24.49 1.76
C GLY A 408 7.37 -24.80 0.42
N LEU A 409 6.06 -25.06 0.43
CA LEU A 409 5.30 -25.34 -0.79
C LEU A 409 5.17 -24.07 -1.64
N GLU A 410 4.80 -22.97 -1.01
CA GLU A 410 4.67 -21.66 -1.65
C GLU A 410 6.03 -21.11 -2.07
N GLN A 411 7.05 -21.28 -1.21
CA GLN A 411 8.43 -20.88 -1.49
C GLN A 411 8.99 -21.55 -2.75
N SER A 412 8.55 -22.75 -3.09
CA SER A 412 9.00 -23.49 -4.28
C SER A 412 8.08 -23.31 -5.51
N HIS A 413 7.08 -22.42 -5.43
CA HIS A 413 6.13 -22.20 -6.51
C HIS A 413 6.80 -21.54 -7.75
N ARG A 414 6.34 -21.93 -8.93
CA ARG A 414 6.90 -21.50 -10.24
C ARG A 414 6.69 -20.02 -10.56
N VAL A 415 5.86 -19.32 -9.79
CA VAL A 415 5.70 -17.86 -9.93
C VAL A 415 7.04 -17.14 -9.83
N PHE A 416 7.97 -17.66 -9.02
CA PHE A 416 9.33 -17.12 -8.86
C PHE A 416 10.29 -17.50 -10.01
N GLU A 417 9.88 -18.38 -10.93
CA GLU A 417 10.57 -18.59 -12.21
C GLU A 417 10.17 -17.51 -13.23
N ASP A 418 8.90 -17.08 -13.18
CA ASP A 418 8.35 -16.09 -14.11
C ASP A 418 8.54 -14.65 -13.63
N TYR A 419 8.51 -14.42 -12.32
CA TYR A 419 8.64 -13.11 -11.68
C TYR A 419 9.86 -13.11 -10.76
N THR A 420 10.76 -12.16 -11.00
CA THR A 420 11.95 -11.94 -10.18
C THR A 420 11.56 -11.27 -8.86
N ASP A 421 11.91 -11.92 -7.74
CA ASP A 421 11.89 -11.32 -6.41
C ASP A 421 13.28 -10.72 -6.08
N PRO A 422 13.41 -9.39 -5.94
CA PRO A 422 14.66 -8.74 -5.59
C PRO A 422 15.32 -9.22 -4.30
N CYS A 423 14.49 -9.60 -3.32
CA CYS A 423 14.87 -9.96 -1.96
C CYS A 423 15.29 -11.43 -1.83
N ARG A 424 14.95 -12.25 -2.83
CA ARG A 424 15.10 -13.69 -2.77
C ARG A 424 16.48 -14.15 -3.25
N ALA A 425 17.14 -15.02 -2.48
CA ALA A 425 18.32 -15.75 -2.92
C ALA A 425 17.97 -17.15 -3.45
N GLY A 426 16.90 -17.75 -2.93
CA GLY A 426 16.37 -19.05 -3.35
C GLY A 426 15.07 -19.38 -2.61
N ALA A 427 14.52 -20.57 -2.86
CA ALA A 427 13.37 -21.07 -2.10
C ALA A 427 13.75 -21.28 -0.63
N GLY A 428 13.03 -20.60 0.27
CA GLY A 428 13.30 -20.66 1.71
C GLY A 428 14.58 -19.93 2.13
N ARG A 429 15.14 -19.09 1.24
CA ARG A 429 16.36 -18.33 1.50
C ARG A 429 16.26 -16.90 1.00
N GLU A 430 16.33 -15.97 1.93
CA GLU A 430 16.40 -14.53 1.68
C GLU A 430 17.83 -14.08 1.41
N LYS A 431 17.99 -12.91 0.77
CA LYS A 431 19.28 -12.23 0.73
C LYS A 431 19.62 -11.66 2.12
N PRO A 432 20.92 -11.49 2.45
CA PRO A 432 21.34 -11.08 3.80
C PRO A 432 20.80 -9.73 4.30
N TRP A 433 20.43 -8.82 3.39
CA TRP A 433 19.93 -7.49 3.76
C TRP A 433 18.41 -7.43 3.94
N VAL A 434 17.68 -8.54 3.77
CA VAL A 434 16.22 -8.56 3.81
C VAL A 434 15.71 -8.38 5.24
N ILE A 435 14.64 -7.61 5.36
CA ILE A 435 13.94 -7.35 6.61
C ILE A 435 12.50 -7.86 6.46
N GLY A 436 11.98 -8.48 7.52
CA GLY A 436 10.58 -8.88 7.60
C GLY A 436 9.64 -7.68 7.53
N THR A 437 8.46 -7.88 6.97
CA THR A 437 7.48 -6.81 6.73
C THR A 437 6.33 -6.82 7.73
N VAL A 438 6.22 -7.84 8.57
CA VAL A 438 5.15 -7.93 9.58
C VAL A 438 5.68 -7.49 10.94
N LEU A 439 5.03 -6.49 11.53
CA LEU A 439 5.31 -6.00 12.88
C LEU A 439 4.61 -6.86 13.93
N GLU A 440 5.22 -6.99 15.10
CA GLU A 440 4.61 -7.63 16.27
C GLU A 440 3.43 -6.78 16.76
N GLN A 441 2.20 -7.23 16.46
CA GLN A 441 0.96 -6.49 16.68
C GLN A 441 0.81 -6.00 18.13
N SER A 442 1.25 -6.78 19.11
CA SER A 442 1.14 -6.42 20.53
C SER A 442 2.00 -5.21 20.93
N ARG A 443 3.02 -4.87 20.13
CA ARG A 443 4.06 -3.86 20.39
C ARG A 443 4.03 -2.65 19.46
N LEU A 444 3.01 -2.51 18.59
CA LEU A 444 2.91 -1.43 17.59
C LEU A 444 3.03 0.01 18.11
N TYR A 445 2.84 0.21 19.41
CA TYR A 445 2.84 1.53 20.04
C TYR A 445 3.99 1.73 21.05
N ASP A 446 4.93 0.79 21.11
CA ASP A 446 6.15 0.93 21.91
C ASP A 446 7.02 2.06 21.34
N GLU A 447 7.79 2.74 22.20
CA GLU A 447 8.59 3.92 21.85
C GLU A 447 9.58 3.68 20.68
N ASN A 448 10.00 2.43 20.47
CA ASN A 448 10.93 2.07 19.40
C ASN A 448 10.26 1.90 18.03
N VAL A 449 8.92 1.85 17.94
CA VAL A 449 8.21 1.61 16.68
C VAL A 449 7.04 2.55 16.44
N ARG A 450 6.69 3.42 17.40
CA ARG A 450 5.53 4.30 17.32
C ARG A 450 5.67 5.44 16.32
N THR A 451 6.89 5.89 16.03
CA THR A 451 7.17 6.99 15.07
C THR A 451 7.99 6.51 13.88
N PRO A 452 7.90 7.19 12.71
CA PRO A 452 8.66 6.80 11.53
C PRO A 452 10.17 6.65 11.77
N ASP A 453 10.78 7.62 12.47
CA ASP A 453 12.21 7.60 12.77
C ASP A 453 12.59 6.53 13.80
N SER A 454 11.71 6.26 14.77
CA SER A 454 11.93 5.17 15.73
C SER A 454 11.90 3.82 15.03
N LEU A 455 10.89 3.58 14.19
CA LEU A 455 10.74 2.35 13.45
C LEU A 455 11.88 2.18 12.44
N GLN A 456 12.33 3.25 11.78
CA GLN A 456 13.52 3.22 10.92
C GLN A 456 14.73 2.70 11.71
N ARG A 457 15.08 3.31 12.84
CA ARG A 457 16.19 2.86 13.70
C ARG A 457 16.04 1.40 14.14
N THR A 458 14.81 0.98 14.43
CA THR A 458 14.50 -0.41 14.82
C THR A 458 14.74 -1.38 13.68
N LEU A 459 14.28 -1.08 12.46
CA LEU A 459 14.50 -1.94 11.30
C LEU A 459 15.98 -1.99 10.89
N GLU A 460 16.74 -0.93 11.12
CA GLU A 460 18.18 -0.87 10.85
C GLU A 460 19.01 -1.71 11.84
N THR A 461 18.48 -2.00 13.03
CA THR A 461 19.22 -2.67 14.12
C THR A 461 18.70 -4.09 14.32
N GLU A 462 19.52 -5.11 14.04
CA GLU A 462 19.09 -6.51 14.10
C GLU A 462 18.52 -6.92 15.47
N ASP A 463 19.16 -6.53 16.57
CA ASP A 463 18.69 -6.88 17.91
C ASP A 463 17.31 -6.28 18.21
N LEU A 464 17.05 -5.06 17.74
CA LEU A 464 15.72 -4.45 17.86
C LEU A 464 14.72 -5.13 16.93
N ARG A 465 15.12 -5.53 15.71
CA ARG A 465 14.22 -6.26 14.80
C ARG A 465 13.65 -7.52 15.45
N LYS A 466 14.45 -8.27 16.20
CA LYS A 466 14.01 -9.50 16.90
C LYS A 466 12.89 -9.27 17.91
N ASP A 467 12.75 -8.06 18.43
CA ASP A 467 11.71 -7.69 19.40
C ASP A 467 10.42 -7.18 18.75
N TYR A 468 10.49 -6.65 17.52
CA TYR A 468 9.39 -5.90 16.89
C TYR A 468 8.93 -6.40 15.52
N ILE A 469 9.71 -7.25 14.86
CA ILE A 469 9.29 -7.96 13.64
C ILE A 469 8.85 -9.37 14.03
N CYS A 470 7.77 -9.86 13.43
CA CYS A 470 7.31 -11.22 13.65
C CYS A 470 8.41 -12.23 13.26
N PRO A 471 8.77 -13.17 14.15
CA PRO A 471 9.85 -14.12 13.89
C PRO A 471 9.40 -15.20 12.89
N PRO A 472 10.35 -15.83 12.16
CA PRO A 472 10.05 -17.00 11.34
C PRO A 472 9.32 -18.06 12.14
N ARG A 473 8.34 -18.72 11.51
CA ARG A 473 7.50 -19.70 12.18
C ARG A 473 8.24 -21.02 12.35
N THR A 474 8.25 -21.51 13.58
CA THR A 474 8.72 -22.85 13.89
C THR A 474 7.58 -23.85 13.70
N VAL A 475 7.91 -25.02 13.14
CA VAL A 475 6.97 -26.15 13.07
C VAL A 475 7.46 -27.21 14.06
N GLU A 476 6.56 -27.75 14.88
CA GLU A 476 6.93 -28.74 15.89
C GLU A 476 7.65 -29.94 15.25
N GLY A 477 8.84 -30.25 15.75
CA GLY A 477 9.67 -31.34 15.21
C GLY A 477 10.46 -31.01 13.93
N VAL A 478 10.32 -29.81 13.36
CA VAL A 478 11.12 -29.35 12.21
C VAL A 478 12.06 -28.24 12.65
N PRO A 479 13.39 -28.43 12.58
CA PRO A 479 14.33 -27.39 12.95
C PRO A 479 14.19 -26.20 11.98
N LEU A 480 14.25 -24.99 12.53
CA LEU A 480 14.36 -23.78 11.72
C LEU A 480 15.73 -23.79 11.04
N VAL A 481 15.75 -23.88 9.71
CA VAL A 481 16.99 -23.97 8.92
C VAL A 481 17.53 -22.58 8.55
N CYS A 482 16.69 -21.54 8.60
CA CYS A 482 17.01 -20.17 8.22
C CYS A 482 16.68 -19.18 9.36
N PRO A 483 17.55 -18.21 9.68
CA PRO A 483 18.87 -18.01 9.09
C PRO A 483 19.86 -19.12 9.48
N GLU A 484 20.83 -19.41 8.60
CA GLU A 484 22.01 -20.20 8.99
C GLU A 484 22.75 -19.50 10.16
N PRO A 485 23.55 -20.19 10.98
CA PRO A 485 24.18 -19.59 12.17
C PRO A 485 24.98 -18.30 11.94
N ASP A 486 25.46 -18.09 10.71
CA ASP A 486 26.23 -16.91 10.28
C ASP A 486 25.44 -15.95 9.39
N GLU A 487 24.16 -16.22 9.11
CA GLU A 487 23.28 -15.36 8.34
C GLU A 487 22.48 -14.40 9.25
N PRO A 488 22.25 -13.15 8.80
CA PRO A 488 21.53 -12.16 9.60
C PRO A 488 20.07 -12.55 9.80
N TRP A 489 19.52 -12.20 10.96
CA TRP A 489 18.11 -12.38 11.23
C TRP A 489 17.24 -11.45 10.37
N THR A 490 16.30 -12.04 9.65
CA THR A 490 15.42 -11.37 8.69
C THR A 490 14.06 -11.03 9.29
N GLY A 491 13.39 -12.01 9.90
CA GLY A 491 11.97 -11.93 10.26
C GLY A 491 11.06 -12.34 9.09
N ARG A 492 9.74 -12.25 9.29
CA ARG A 492 8.76 -12.68 8.28
C ARG A 492 8.48 -11.58 7.25
N ARG A 493 8.94 -11.77 6.02
CA ARG A 493 8.56 -10.96 4.87
C ARG A 493 7.44 -11.64 4.10
N ILE A 494 6.23 -11.12 4.19
CA ILE A 494 5.05 -11.67 3.49
C ILE A 494 4.47 -10.73 2.43
N ASP A 495 4.94 -9.48 2.40
CA ASP A 495 4.64 -8.53 1.35
C ASP A 495 5.69 -8.67 0.25
N TYR A 496 5.23 -8.82 -1.00
CA TYR A 496 6.08 -9.03 -2.16
C TYR A 496 5.88 -7.95 -3.20
N LEU A 497 6.96 -7.61 -3.88
CA LEU A 497 7.00 -6.66 -4.99
C LEU A 497 7.95 -7.22 -6.05
N LEU A 498 7.35 -7.85 -7.07
CA LEU A 498 8.03 -8.67 -8.07
C LEU A 498 7.92 -8.04 -9.46
N TYR A 499 8.86 -8.35 -10.36
CA TYR A 499 8.83 -7.89 -11.74
C TYR A 499 9.18 -9.02 -12.73
N ARG A 500 8.61 -8.97 -13.93
CA ARG A 500 8.82 -9.96 -14.99
C ARG A 500 9.46 -9.30 -16.21
N GLU A 501 10.67 -9.73 -16.56
CA GLU A 501 11.37 -9.23 -17.75
C GLU A 501 10.86 -9.86 -19.05
N SER A 502 10.39 -11.11 -19.03
CA SER A 502 9.98 -11.84 -20.23
C SER A 502 8.78 -11.22 -20.96
N SER A 503 7.95 -10.45 -20.25
CA SER A 503 6.84 -9.67 -20.83
C SER A 503 7.29 -8.34 -21.43
N VAL A 504 8.42 -7.79 -20.96
CA VAL A 504 8.98 -6.52 -21.42
C VAL A 504 9.44 -6.68 -22.86
N SER A 505 9.39 -5.60 -23.64
CA SER A 505 9.78 -5.66 -25.04
C SER A 505 11.17 -6.28 -25.22
N SER A 506 11.36 -7.10 -26.26
CA SER A 506 12.64 -7.79 -26.55
C SER A 506 13.84 -6.86 -26.74
N HIS A 507 13.61 -5.55 -26.80
CA HIS A 507 14.60 -4.48 -26.97
C HIS A 507 14.78 -3.65 -25.69
N GLY A 508 14.24 -4.11 -24.56
CA GLY A 508 14.29 -3.44 -23.27
C GLY A 508 15.04 -4.28 -22.24
N LYS A 509 15.93 -3.64 -21.47
CA LYS A 509 16.54 -4.24 -20.29
C LYS A 509 15.94 -3.58 -19.06
N THR A 510 15.40 -4.39 -18.15
CA THR A 510 14.92 -3.93 -16.84
C THR A 510 16.06 -3.96 -15.84
N GLU A 511 16.13 -2.95 -14.99
CA GLU A 511 17.11 -2.82 -13.91
C GLU A 511 16.38 -2.34 -12.67
N LEU A 512 16.67 -2.98 -11.54
CA LEU A 512 16.20 -2.51 -10.24
C LEU A 512 17.12 -1.40 -9.74
N GLU A 513 16.63 -0.16 -9.73
CA GLU A 513 17.44 1.00 -9.35
C GLU A 513 17.50 1.21 -7.84
N GLU A 514 16.44 0.84 -7.13
CA GLU A 514 16.28 1.11 -5.70
C GLU A 514 15.18 0.22 -5.10
N LEU A 515 15.38 -0.24 -3.87
CA LEU A 515 14.37 -0.91 -3.03
C LEU A 515 14.29 -0.18 -1.68
N MET A 516 13.08 0.06 -1.19
CA MET A 516 12.84 0.85 0.01
C MET A 516 11.81 0.19 0.94
N TYR A 517 12.15 0.09 2.22
CA TYR A 517 11.21 -0.19 3.31
C TYR A 517 10.71 1.14 3.86
N VAL A 518 9.40 1.37 3.90
CA VAL A 518 8.83 2.66 4.28
C VAL A 518 8.28 2.60 5.69
N THR A 519 8.84 3.37 6.62
CA THR A 519 8.41 3.40 8.02
C THR A 519 7.46 4.56 8.35
N GLN A 520 7.09 5.38 7.35
CA GLN A 520 6.20 6.53 7.55
C GLN A 520 4.82 6.15 8.11
N LEU A 521 4.42 4.88 7.99
CA LEU A 521 3.16 4.36 8.53
C LEU A 521 3.29 3.72 9.92
N ALA A 522 4.38 3.98 10.64
CA ALA A 522 4.58 3.57 12.03
C ALA A 522 3.34 3.87 12.91
N GLY A 523 2.86 2.86 13.65
CA GLY A 523 1.64 2.96 14.48
C GLY A 523 0.31 3.02 13.70
N LEU A 524 0.36 3.02 12.36
CA LEU A 524 -0.79 3.16 11.47
C LEU A 524 -1.04 1.93 10.60
N THR A 525 -0.27 0.87 10.76
CA THR A 525 -0.52 -0.47 10.23
C THR A 525 0.48 -1.40 10.93
N ASP A 526 0.25 -2.69 10.88
CA ASP A 526 1.16 -3.74 11.35
C ASP A 526 2.04 -4.30 10.21
N HIS A 527 2.00 -3.71 9.02
CA HIS A 527 2.91 -4.03 7.93
C HIS A 527 3.87 -2.88 7.61
N VAL A 528 5.05 -3.22 7.11
CA VAL A 528 6.03 -2.27 6.56
C VAL A 528 5.85 -2.22 5.04
N PRO A 529 5.35 -1.12 4.45
CA PRO A 529 5.24 -1.00 3.00
C PRO A 529 6.59 -1.14 2.30
N LEU A 530 6.56 -1.79 1.14
CA LEU A 530 7.70 -1.97 0.26
C LEU A 530 7.53 -1.13 -0.98
N ALA A 531 8.59 -0.46 -1.40
CA ALA A 531 8.64 0.25 -2.66
C ALA A 531 9.89 -0.12 -3.47
N PHE A 532 9.78 -0.09 -4.78
CA PHE A 532 10.95 -0.19 -5.64
C PHE A 532 10.87 0.73 -6.86
N ARG A 533 12.03 1.03 -7.44
CA ARG A 533 12.15 1.77 -8.69
C ARG A 533 12.76 0.88 -9.76
N LEU A 534 12.05 0.71 -10.87
CA LEU A 534 12.49 -0.03 -12.03
C LEU A 534 12.90 0.93 -13.14
N GLY A 535 14.15 0.83 -13.58
CA GLY A 535 14.66 1.49 -14.78
C GLY A 535 14.53 0.55 -15.98
N VAL A 536 14.02 1.05 -17.09
CA VAL A 536 13.87 0.29 -18.34
C VAL A 536 14.66 1.00 -19.41
N SER A 537 15.79 0.41 -19.79
CA SER A 537 16.65 0.91 -20.86
C SER A 537 16.22 0.28 -22.17
N LEU A 538 15.95 1.11 -23.17
CA LEU A 538 15.57 0.67 -24.51
C LEU A 538 16.78 0.77 -25.44
N ASP A 539 16.99 -0.24 -26.28
CA ASP A 539 18.06 -0.21 -27.27
C ASP A 539 17.95 1.03 -28.16
N PRO A 540 19.08 1.68 -28.50
CA PRO A 540 19.06 2.76 -29.50
C PRO A 540 18.46 2.21 -30.81
N PRO A 541 17.75 3.05 -31.58
CA PRO A 541 17.28 2.62 -32.89
C PRO A 541 18.47 2.08 -33.69
N PRO A 542 18.30 0.98 -34.45
CA PRO A 542 19.37 0.47 -35.30
C PRO A 542 19.87 1.64 -36.14
N ALA A 543 21.20 1.85 -36.13
CA ALA A 543 21.82 2.92 -36.89
C ALA A 543 21.27 2.87 -38.31
N ASP A 544 20.51 3.90 -38.66
CA ASP A 544 19.90 4.08 -39.96
C ASP A 544 21.05 3.87 -40.95
N THR A 545 21.03 2.76 -41.67
CA THR A 545 21.96 2.51 -42.76
C THR A 545 21.51 3.42 -43.89
N ARG A 546 21.60 4.72 -43.67
CA ARG A 546 21.61 5.72 -44.73
C ARG A 546 22.89 5.47 -45.46
N LEU A 547 22.74 4.54 -46.41
CA LEU A 547 23.54 4.41 -47.60
C LEU A 547 24.14 5.77 -47.94
N ASN A 548 25.47 5.79 -47.87
CA ASN A 548 26.30 6.58 -48.75
C ASN A 548 25.76 6.46 -50.17
N THR A 549 24.90 7.39 -50.54
CA THR A 549 24.52 7.69 -51.92
C THR A 549 24.29 9.20 -52.00
N LEU A 550 25.39 9.96 -51.99
CA LEU A 550 25.85 10.71 -53.16
C LEU A 550 27.22 11.34 -52.88
#